data_AF-A0A2E5FUF2-F1
#
_entry.id   AF-A0A2E5FUF2-F1
#
_cell.length_a   1.000
_cell.length_b   1.000
_cell.length_c   1.000
_cell.angle_alpha   90.00
_cell.angle_beta   90.00
_cell.angle_gamma   90.00
#
_symmetry.space_group_name_H-M   'P 1'
#
loop_
_entity.id
_entity.type
_entity.pdbx_description
1 polymer ?
#
loop_
_entity_poly.entity_id
_entity_poly.type
_entity_poly.pdbx_seq_one_letter_code
_entity_poly.pdbx_strand_id
1 'polypeptide(L)'
;MDTAMVRRTVVGAQQATTTSNPVRLAGIVRRLSGQTNAMSDTDRIAIHDAAGTAQVFWGKHRIARTTAARVLTETGYPERLYIPMDAVATDVLVVSETMTHCPYKGDATYYHVHIDGEQLDDAAWCYAQPVAAVAAIAGHLAFDHAALTIDHLD
;
A
#
# COMPACT_ATOMS: atom_id res chain seq x y z
N MET A 1 27.11 -38.76 -48.64
CA MET A 1 26.31 -38.83 -47.41
C MET A 1 26.83 -37.74 -46.50
N ASP A 2 26.14 -36.66 -46.15
CA ASP A 2 24.79 -36.20 -46.48
C ASP A 2 24.71 -34.68 -46.20
N THR A 3 23.64 -34.07 -46.67
CA THR A 3 23.34 -32.64 -46.82
C THR A 3 22.59 -32.05 -45.60
N ALA A 4 22.52 -30.70 -45.55
CA ALA A 4 21.54 -29.78 -44.90
C ALA A 4 22.16 -28.93 -43.78
N MET A 5 22.30 -27.59 -43.84
CA MET A 5 21.48 -26.47 -44.34
C MET A 5 20.23 -26.13 -43.49
N VAL A 6 20.22 -24.88 -42.99
CA VAL A 6 19.09 -24.01 -42.56
C VAL A 6 18.43 -24.39 -41.21
N ARG A 7 18.33 -23.50 -40.21
CA ARG A 7 17.38 -22.36 -40.18
C ARG A 7 17.75 -21.27 -39.15
N ARG A 8 17.66 -20.02 -39.61
CA ARG A 8 17.51 -18.78 -38.83
C ARG A 8 16.21 -18.81 -38.01
N THR A 9 16.20 -18.16 -36.85
CA THR A 9 15.11 -17.23 -36.45
C THR A 9 15.70 -16.19 -35.48
N VAL A 10 15.55 -14.93 -35.88
CA VAL A 10 15.70 -13.69 -35.09
C VAL A 10 14.36 -13.44 -34.41
N VAL A 11 14.32 -13.08 -33.13
CA VAL A 11 13.45 -12.04 -32.49
C VAL A 11 14.00 -11.89 -31.07
N GLY A 12 14.75 -10.84 -30.73
CA GLY A 12 14.14 -9.59 -30.27
C GLY A 12 14.06 -9.60 -28.74
N ALA A 13 15.19 -9.33 -28.07
CA ALA A 13 15.18 -8.94 -26.66
C ALA A 13 14.47 -7.58 -26.59
N GLN A 14 13.15 -7.62 -26.40
CA GLN A 14 12.40 -6.42 -26.05
C GLN A 14 12.95 -5.94 -24.72
N GLN A 15 13.44 -4.71 -24.78
CA GLN A 15 13.82 -3.90 -23.65
C GLN A 15 12.70 -4.01 -22.61
N ALA A 16 13.03 -4.56 -21.43
CA ALA A 16 12.17 -4.43 -20.28
C ALA A 16 12.06 -2.92 -20.02
N THR A 17 10.93 -2.34 -20.41
CA THR A 17 10.52 -1.02 -19.96
C THR A 17 10.22 -1.16 -18.49
N THR A 18 11.25 -0.97 -17.68
CA THR A 18 11.14 -0.80 -16.23
C THR A 18 10.29 0.44 -15.98
N THR A 19 8.97 0.27 -15.91
CA THR A 19 8.12 1.27 -15.28
C THR A 19 8.17 1.00 -13.79
N SER A 20 9.29 1.39 -13.17
CA SER A 20 9.37 1.57 -11.73
C SER A 20 8.35 2.63 -11.36
N ASN A 21 7.26 2.26 -10.68
CA ASN A 21 6.34 3.22 -10.07
C ASN A 21 6.99 3.71 -8.77
N PRO A 22 7.51 4.95 -8.70
CA PRO A 22 8.18 5.41 -7.52
C PRO A 22 7.15 6.14 -6.67
N VAL A 23 6.65 5.52 -5.59
CA VAL A 23 6.08 6.28 -4.48
C VAL A 23 7.25 7.00 -3.80
N ARG A 24 7.65 8.14 -4.37
CA ARG A 24 8.65 9.05 -3.79
C ARG A 24 7.97 9.87 -2.69
N LEU A 25 7.92 9.33 -1.48
CA LEU A 25 7.82 10.14 -0.27
C LEU A 25 9.23 10.63 0.12
N ALA A 26 9.75 11.62 -0.61
CA ALA A 26 10.97 12.32 -0.22
C ALA A 26 10.99 13.77 -0.71
N GLY A 27 10.91 14.71 0.24
CA GLY A 27 11.49 16.06 0.12
C GLY A 27 10.52 17.23 0.21
N ILE A 28 10.62 18.03 1.28
CA ILE A 28 11.22 19.38 1.28
C ILE A 28 11.18 19.92 2.71
N VAL A 29 12.36 20.01 3.36
CA VAL A 29 12.55 20.89 4.52
C VAL A 29 13.06 22.21 3.97
N ARG A 30 12.18 23.19 3.80
CA ARG A 30 12.59 24.60 3.66
C ARG A 30 12.12 25.33 4.90
N ARG A 31 13.07 25.65 5.80
CA ARG A 31 12.80 26.57 6.90
C ARG A 31 12.34 27.90 6.30
N LEU A 32 11.14 28.34 6.67
CA LEU A 32 10.75 29.74 6.66
C LEU A 32 10.07 30.03 8.00
N SER A 33 10.72 30.89 8.76
CA SER A 33 10.17 31.60 9.91
C SER A 33 9.05 32.54 9.44
N GLY A 34 7.87 32.42 10.05
CA GLY A 34 6.75 33.35 9.88
C GLY A 34 5.44 32.75 10.38
N GLN A 35 4.92 33.28 11.48
CA GLN A 35 3.64 32.87 12.08
C GLN A 35 2.45 33.16 11.15
N THR A 36 1.60 32.17 10.86
CA THR A 36 0.20 32.37 10.46
C THR A 36 -0.66 31.19 10.92
N ASN A 37 -1.62 31.46 11.80
CA ASN A 37 -2.76 30.64 12.27
C ASN A 37 -2.66 29.12 12.02
N ALA A 38 -2.32 28.37 13.08
CA ALA A 38 -2.37 26.91 13.04
C ALA A 38 -3.83 26.44 12.93
N MET A 39 -4.22 25.93 11.75
CA MET A 39 -5.26 24.91 11.67
C MET A 39 -4.85 23.79 12.62
N SER A 40 -5.79 23.21 13.36
CA SER A 40 -5.42 22.15 14.30
C SER A 40 -4.79 21.00 13.50
N ASP A 41 -3.69 20.41 13.97
CA ASP A 41 -3.04 19.27 13.30
C ASP A 41 -4.01 18.09 13.04
N THR A 42 -5.15 18.09 13.73
CA THR A 42 -6.24 17.12 13.63
C THR A 42 -7.15 17.35 12.43
N ASP A 43 -7.22 18.57 11.87
CA ASP A 43 -8.27 18.92 10.89
C ASP A 43 -8.00 18.38 9.48
N ARG A 44 -6.80 17.85 9.23
CA ARG A 44 -6.40 17.28 7.93
C ARG A 44 -6.78 15.80 7.78
N ILE A 45 -6.93 15.06 8.88
CA ILE A 45 -7.21 13.62 8.85
C ILE A 45 -8.62 13.37 9.39
N ALA A 46 -9.45 12.69 8.60
CA ALA A 46 -10.73 12.18 9.06
C ALA A 46 -10.77 10.67 8.91
N ILE A 47 -11.34 9.99 9.91
CA ILE A 47 -11.53 8.54 9.92
C ILE A 47 -13.00 8.24 10.17
N HIS A 48 -13.58 7.37 9.35
CA HIS A 48 -14.94 6.88 9.52
C HIS A 48 -15.03 5.40 9.16
N ASP A 49 -16.15 4.76 9.52
CA ASP A 49 -16.44 3.39 9.08
C ASP A 49 -16.67 3.35 7.56
N ALA A 50 -16.08 2.37 6.89
CA ALA A 50 -16.42 2.06 5.51
C ALA A 50 -17.85 1.49 5.46
N ALA A 51 -18.67 1.95 4.51
CA ALA A 51 -19.93 1.28 4.22
C ALA A 51 -19.67 -0.10 3.59
N GLY A 52 -20.61 -1.05 3.66
CA GLY A 52 -20.53 -2.28 2.87
C GLY A 52 -19.30 -3.17 3.14
N THR A 53 -18.77 -3.82 2.09
CA THR A 53 -17.67 -4.80 2.19
C THR A 53 -16.41 -4.31 1.46
N ALA A 54 -15.30 -4.24 2.18
CA ALA A 54 -13.97 -4.05 1.61
C ALA A 54 -13.32 -5.40 1.26
N GLN A 55 -12.69 -5.49 0.09
CA GLN A 55 -11.96 -6.67 -0.36
C GLN A 55 -10.63 -6.29 -1.01
N VAL A 56 -9.61 -7.12 -0.79
CA VAL A 56 -8.30 -6.96 -1.44
C VAL A 56 -7.95 -8.25 -2.14
N PHE A 57 -7.57 -8.14 -3.41
CA PHE A 57 -7.16 -9.25 -4.25
C PHE A 57 -5.81 -9.00 -4.91
N TRP A 58 -5.06 -10.09 -5.11
CA TRP A 58 -3.98 -10.15 -6.09
C TRP A 58 -4.31 -11.23 -7.11
N GLY A 59 -4.68 -10.80 -8.32
CA GLY A 59 -5.26 -11.69 -9.33
C GLY A 59 -6.50 -12.41 -8.77
N LYS A 60 -6.44 -13.75 -8.70
CA LYS A 60 -7.53 -14.58 -8.17
C LYS A 60 -7.47 -14.79 -6.65
N HIS A 61 -6.39 -14.39 -5.98
CA HIS A 61 -6.16 -14.66 -4.57
C HIS A 61 -6.77 -13.54 -3.73
N ARG A 62 -7.69 -13.88 -2.84
CA ARG A 62 -8.26 -12.92 -1.89
C ARG A 62 -7.35 -12.81 -0.68
N ILE A 63 -6.77 -11.63 -0.50
CA ILE A 63 -5.88 -11.29 0.62
C ILE A 63 -6.69 -10.87 1.84
N ALA A 64 -7.75 -10.10 1.63
CA ALA A 64 -8.59 -9.61 2.73
C ALA A 64 -10.06 -9.48 2.35
N ARG A 65 -10.94 -9.59 3.35
CA ARG A 65 -12.37 -9.28 3.23
C ARG A 65 -12.97 -8.88 4.57
N THR A 66 -13.59 -7.71 4.66
CA THR A 66 -14.20 -7.23 5.90
C THR A 66 -15.39 -6.31 5.64
N THR A 67 -16.28 -6.19 6.62
CA THR A 67 -17.29 -5.11 6.71
C THR A 67 -16.95 -4.11 7.82
N ALA A 68 -15.77 -4.23 8.42
CA ALA A 68 -15.29 -3.40 9.53
C ALA A 68 -14.05 -2.58 9.13
N ALA A 69 -13.90 -2.29 7.83
CA ALA A 69 -12.83 -1.43 7.35
C ALA A 69 -13.05 0.02 7.81
N ARG A 70 -11.95 0.76 7.98
CA ARG A 70 -11.96 2.19 8.25
C ARG A 70 -11.52 2.94 7.00
N VAL A 71 -12.23 3.99 6.66
CA VAL A 71 -11.84 4.93 5.63
C VAL A 71 -11.04 6.05 6.29
N LEU A 72 -9.82 6.29 5.82
CA LEU A 72 -9.02 7.45 6.21
C LEU A 72 -8.89 8.39 5.02
N THR A 73 -9.32 9.63 5.19
CA THR A 73 -9.06 10.72 4.26
C THR A 73 -8.01 11.65 4.86
N GLU A 74 -7.10 12.10 4.00
CA GLU A 74 -6.09 13.09 4.36
C GLU A 74 -6.01 14.15 3.26
N THR A 75 -6.06 15.42 3.64
CA THR A 75 -5.95 16.53 2.69
C THR A 75 -4.73 16.38 1.79
N GLY A 76 -4.96 16.31 0.47
CA GLY A 76 -3.91 16.21 -0.54
C GLY A 76 -3.48 14.77 -0.89
N TYR A 77 -4.10 13.75 -0.28
CA TYR A 77 -3.81 12.34 -0.56
C TYR A 77 -5.08 11.59 -0.98
N PRO A 78 -4.94 10.50 -1.77
CA PRO A 78 -6.03 9.57 -2.01
C PRO A 78 -6.55 8.99 -0.69
N GLU A 79 -7.84 8.70 -0.67
CA GLU A 79 -8.47 7.95 0.40
C GLU A 79 -7.82 6.57 0.55
N ARG A 80 -7.70 6.10 1.81
CA ARG A 80 -7.14 4.78 2.13
C ARG A 80 -8.10 3.98 2.98
N LEU A 81 -8.34 2.75 2.56
CA LEU A 81 -9.00 1.74 3.40
C LEU A 81 -7.98 1.10 4.33
N TYR A 82 -8.35 1.06 5.61
CA TYR A 82 -7.63 0.39 6.68
C TYR A 82 -8.45 -0.83 7.11
N ILE A 83 -7.91 -2.02 6.84
CA ILE A 83 -8.55 -3.30 7.06
C ILE A 83 -8.04 -3.89 8.38
N PRO A 84 -8.92 -4.33 9.30
CA PRO A 84 -8.52 -5.01 10.53
C PRO A 84 -7.62 -6.21 10.23
N MET A 85 -6.55 -6.39 11.02
CA MET A 85 -5.58 -7.47 10.77
C MET A 85 -6.22 -8.87 10.76
N ASP A 86 -7.24 -9.10 11.59
CA ASP A 86 -7.96 -10.38 11.70
C ASP A 86 -8.81 -10.72 10.45
N ALA A 87 -9.03 -9.75 9.56
CA ALA A 87 -9.69 -9.93 8.28
C ALA A 87 -8.73 -10.14 7.10
N VAL A 88 -7.42 -10.17 7.37
CA VAL A 88 -6.36 -10.40 6.39
C VAL A 88 -5.84 -11.83 6.51
N ALA A 89 -5.57 -12.48 5.38
CA ALA A 89 -4.82 -13.74 5.33
C ALA A 89 -3.36 -13.47 5.74
N THR A 90 -3.07 -13.52 7.05
CA THR A 90 -1.75 -13.14 7.59
C THR A 90 -0.61 -14.06 7.15
N ASP A 91 -0.93 -15.29 6.72
CA ASP A 91 0.02 -16.25 6.17
C ASP A 91 0.66 -15.81 4.85
N VAL A 92 0.03 -14.86 4.14
CA VAL A 92 0.60 -14.26 2.92
C VAL A 92 1.43 -13.02 3.20
N LEU A 93 1.51 -12.56 4.45
CA LEU A 93 2.24 -11.34 4.81
C LEU A 93 3.64 -11.67 5.31
N VAL A 94 4.62 -10.98 4.76
CA VAL A 94 6.01 -11.05 5.22
C VAL A 94 6.43 -9.66 5.64
N VAL A 95 6.91 -9.50 6.88
CA VAL A 95 7.41 -8.21 7.37
C VAL A 95 8.57 -7.74 6.49
N SER A 96 8.49 -6.50 6.02
CA SER A 96 9.56 -5.82 5.28
C SER A 96 10.54 -5.15 6.23
N GLU A 97 11.77 -4.93 5.76
CA GLU A 97 12.75 -4.08 6.45
C GLU A 97 12.37 -2.58 6.35
N THR A 98 11.45 -2.23 5.43
CA THR A 98 10.97 -0.85 5.27
C THR A 98 10.14 -0.41 6.47
N MET A 99 10.55 0.70 7.07
CA MET A 99 9.78 1.43 8.08
C MET A 99 9.78 2.92 7.74
N THR A 100 8.66 3.61 7.97
CA THR A 100 8.58 5.06 7.78
C THR A 100 7.98 5.73 9.01
N HIS A 101 8.36 6.99 9.25
CA HIS A 101 7.80 7.79 10.33
C HIS A 101 6.98 8.94 9.77
N CYS A 102 5.73 9.07 10.21
CA CYS A 102 4.85 10.18 9.91
C CYS A 102 4.53 10.94 11.21
N PRO A 103 4.76 12.26 11.29
CA PRO A 103 4.49 13.03 12.51
C PRO A 103 3.01 13.02 12.93
N TYR A 104 2.10 12.70 11.99
CA TYR A 104 0.66 12.68 12.22
C TYR A 104 0.07 11.29 12.44
N LYS A 105 0.85 10.23 12.23
CA LYS A 105 0.37 8.85 12.34
C LYS A 105 1.26 7.94 13.18
N GLY A 106 2.52 8.29 13.38
CA GLY A 106 3.51 7.46 14.06
C GLY A 106 4.34 6.63 13.08
N ASP A 107 4.81 5.48 13.54
CA ASP A 107 5.68 4.59 12.78
C ASP A 107 4.87 3.56 11.99
N ALA A 108 5.12 3.47 10.69
CA ALA A 108 4.56 2.48 9.79
C ALA A 108 5.53 1.31 9.62
N THR A 109 5.04 0.09 9.80
CA THR A 109 5.72 -1.15 9.39
C THR A 109 5.14 -1.62 8.07
N TYR A 110 5.99 -1.94 7.10
CA TYR A 110 5.57 -2.44 5.80
C TYR A 110 5.59 -3.97 5.74
N TYR A 111 4.78 -4.51 4.85
CA TYR A 111 4.68 -5.93 4.57
C TYR A 111 4.77 -6.16 3.07
N HIS A 112 5.57 -7.14 2.68
CA HIS A 112 5.43 -7.79 1.39
C HIS A 112 4.18 -8.67 1.39
N VAL A 113 3.57 -8.85 0.23
CA VAL A 113 2.56 -9.90 0.01
C VAL A 113 3.21 -11.01 -0.79
N HIS A 114 3.26 -12.22 -0.24
CA HIS A 114 3.89 -13.38 -0.86
C HIS A 114 2.87 -14.52 -1.05
N ILE A 115 2.62 -14.90 -2.31
CA ILE A 115 1.64 -15.92 -2.69
C ILE A 115 2.24 -16.77 -3.81
N ASP A 116 2.14 -18.10 -3.68
CA ASP A 116 2.57 -19.08 -4.69
C ASP A 116 4.02 -18.90 -5.21
N GLY A 117 4.92 -18.36 -4.37
CA GLY A 117 6.33 -18.14 -4.71
C GLY A 117 6.62 -16.81 -5.40
N GLU A 118 5.62 -15.96 -5.60
CA GLU A 118 5.76 -14.59 -6.08
C GLU A 118 5.61 -13.59 -4.92
N GLN A 119 6.21 -12.41 -5.07
CA GLN A 119 6.19 -11.35 -4.05
C GLN A 119 5.80 -9.99 -4.64
N LEU A 120 4.94 -9.27 -3.93
CA LEU A 120 4.74 -7.83 -4.09
C LEU A 120 5.45 -7.10 -2.95
N ASP A 121 6.43 -6.28 -3.30
CA ASP A 121 7.22 -5.55 -2.31
C ASP A 121 6.46 -4.37 -1.70
N ASP A 122 6.55 -4.24 -0.37
CA ASP A 122 5.98 -3.13 0.40
C ASP A 122 4.50 -2.83 0.06
N ALA A 123 3.74 -3.88 -0.28
CA ALA A 123 2.38 -3.78 -0.82
C ALA A 123 1.33 -3.44 0.25
N ALA A 124 1.68 -3.54 1.53
CA ALA A 124 0.83 -3.12 2.64
C ALA A 124 1.64 -2.44 3.74
N TRP A 125 0.97 -1.63 4.56
CA TRP A 125 1.56 -1.04 5.77
C TRP A 125 0.58 -1.01 6.93
N CYS A 126 1.12 -1.00 8.14
CA CYS A 126 0.38 -0.95 9.40
C CYS A 126 0.99 0.08 10.34
N TYR A 127 0.15 0.87 11.01
CA TYR A 127 0.53 1.61 12.20
C TYR A 127 0.14 0.79 13.43
N ALA A 128 1.09 0.05 14.01
CA ALA A 128 0.80 -0.81 15.18
C ALA A 128 0.49 0.02 16.43
N GLN A 129 1.21 1.13 16.61
CA GLN A 129 1.06 2.05 17.73
C GLN A 129 0.98 3.49 17.21
N PRO A 130 -0.16 3.87 16.57
CA PRO A 130 -0.29 5.19 16.01
C PRO A 130 -0.42 6.26 17.10
N VAL A 131 -0.25 7.52 16.72
CA VAL A 131 -0.56 8.64 17.63
C VAL A 131 -2.05 8.67 17.98
N ALA A 132 -2.38 9.25 19.14
CA ALA A 132 -3.75 9.20 19.70
C ALA A 132 -4.83 9.73 18.74
N ALA A 133 -4.52 10.74 17.93
CA ALA A 133 -5.46 11.33 16.96
C ALA A 133 -5.94 10.35 15.88
N VAL A 134 -5.16 9.29 15.59
CA VAL A 134 -5.50 8.27 14.59
C VAL A 134 -5.54 6.87 15.21
N ALA A 135 -5.83 6.75 16.51
CA ALA A 135 -5.92 5.48 17.23
C ALA A 135 -6.94 4.50 16.62
N ALA A 136 -7.95 5.00 15.90
CA ALA A 136 -8.97 4.17 15.24
C ALA A 136 -8.43 3.22 14.15
N ILE A 137 -7.22 3.46 13.61
CA ILE A 137 -6.56 2.58 12.64
C ILE A 137 -5.43 1.74 13.24
N ALA A 138 -5.28 1.73 14.57
CA ALA A 138 -4.25 0.95 15.23
C ALA A 138 -4.36 -0.53 14.84
N GLY A 139 -3.26 -1.11 14.37
CA GLY A 139 -3.21 -2.51 13.94
C GLY A 139 -4.00 -2.84 12.67
N HIS A 140 -4.52 -1.84 11.95
CA HIS A 140 -5.17 -2.05 10.66
C HIS A 140 -4.15 -1.90 9.52
N LEU A 141 -4.34 -2.65 8.44
CA LEU A 141 -3.50 -2.59 7.25
C LEU A 141 -4.17 -1.79 6.15
N ALA A 142 -3.40 -0.89 5.54
CA ALA A 142 -3.72 -0.34 4.25
C ALA A 142 -2.86 -1.01 3.17
N PHE A 143 -3.41 -1.08 1.96
CA PHE A 143 -2.78 -1.74 0.81
C PHE A 143 -2.60 -0.73 -0.33
N ASP A 144 -1.46 -0.78 -1.00
CA ASP A 144 -1.20 0.00 -2.21
C ASP A 144 -0.13 -0.68 -3.06
N HIS A 145 -0.55 -1.31 -4.14
CA HIS A 145 0.35 -1.83 -5.15
C HIS A 145 -0.42 -1.94 -6.47
N ALA A 146 0.21 -1.64 -7.60
CA ALA A 146 -0.47 -1.59 -8.90
C ALA A 146 -1.07 -2.94 -9.35
N ALA A 147 -0.59 -4.05 -8.79
CA ALA A 147 -1.09 -5.40 -9.04
C ALA A 147 -2.29 -5.80 -8.15
N LEU A 148 -2.61 -5.00 -7.14
CA LEU A 148 -3.73 -5.24 -6.25
C LEU A 148 -5.02 -4.67 -6.81
N THR A 149 -6.11 -5.39 -6.62
CA THR A 149 -7.46 -4.88 -6.78
C THR A 149 -8.03 -4.66 -5.38
N ILE A 150 -8.43 -3.43 -5.11
CA ILE A 150 -9.03 -3.02 -3.83
C ILE A 150 -10.45 -2.58 -4.14
N ASP A 151 -11.41 -3.39 -3.73
CA ASP A 151 -12.82 -3.16 -3.97
C ASP A 151 -13.51 -2.72 -2.68
N HIS A 152 -14.42 -1.77 -2.84
CA HIS A 152 -15.34 -1.32 -1.80
C HIS A 152 -16.74 -1.46 -2.39
N LEU A 153 -17.48 -2.45 -1.90
CA LEU A 153 -18.83 -2.79 -2.38
C LEU A 153 -19.87 -2.24 -1.42
N ASP A 154 -20.72 -1.31 -1.90
CA ASP A 154 -21.83 -0.69 -1.15
C ASP A 154 -23.09 -1.58 -1.07
#